data_AF-A0A7R9MPL5-F1
#
_entry.id   AF-A0A7R9MPL5-F1
#
_cell.length_a   1.000
_cell.length_b   1.000
_cell.length_c   1.000
_cell.angle_alpha   90.00
_cell.angle_beta   90.00
_cell.angle_gamma   90.00
#
_symmetry.space_group_name_H-M   'P 1'
#
loop_
_entity.id
_entity.type
_entity.pdbx_description
1 polymer ?
#
loop_
_entity_poly.entity_id
_entity_poly.type
_entity_poly.pdbx_seq_one_letter_code
_entity_poly.pdbx_strand_id
1 'polypeptide(L)'
;MMATMTTTAIWPLIVLVVSLVTTASAQVSIDPYEVRNLALRFGKDIYEGSAESTCVRKITSNFEDMKARVVWFDSNKMMEDMRNDVMNTLNWKKHAVERIANESQRLAANHTFVDKNLDMDYLNMKRLYDNREGETPTNHNDDGVEWKTIELSPHPNFEGANVNLEKSAVHVPINVYERAADIVNDIKWSEALTPFFKNNLAFDPGLSWQFFGSSRGFLRLYP
;
A
#
# COMPACT_ATOMS: atom_id res chain seq x y z
N MET A 1 18.81 104.76 5.12
CA MET A 1 17.76 104.34 6.07
C MET A 1 17.22 103.02 5.57
N MET A 2 17.23 101.99 6.42
CA MET A 2 16.93 100.59 6.09
C MET A 2 15.53 100.38 5.51
N ALA A 3 15.40 99.46 4.54
CA ALA A 3 14.17 98.69 4.28
C ALA A 3 14.58 97.37 3.57
N THR A 4 14.89 96.34 4.36
CA THR A 4 14.07 95.13 4.54
C THR A 4 13.94 94.25 3.29
N MET A 5 14.79 93.23 3.22
CA MET A 5 14.67 92.09 2.30
C MET A 5 13.38 91.32 2.61
N THR A 6 12.49 91.18 1.64
CA THR A 6 11.31 90.30 1.73
C THR A 6 11.62 88.95 1.08
N THR A 7 11.74 87.93 1.93
CA THR A 7 12.03 86.51 1.65
C THR A 7 10.85 85.75 1.01
N THR A 8 9.99 86.41 0.24
CA THR A 8 8.72 85.83 -0.27
C THR A 8 8.84 85.17 -1.65
N ALA A 9 9.98 85.31 -2.34
CA ALA A 9 10.13 84.82 -3.72
C ALA A 9 10.73 83.41 -3.86
N ILE A 10 11.28 82.83 -2.79
CA ILE A 10 12.05 81.57 -2.87
C ILE A 10 11.13 80.34 -2.73
N TRP A 11 10.08 80.44 -1.91
CA TRP A 11 9.10 79.37 -1.69
C TRP A 11 8.30 78.96 -2.94
N PRO A 12 7.75 79.87 -3.77
CA PRO A 12 7.04 79.45 -4.98
C PRO A 12 7.97 78.79 -6.00
N LEU A 13 9.25 79.18 -6.02
CA LEU A 13 10.26 78.62 -6.93
C LEU A 13 10.66 77.20 -6.51
N ILE A 14 10.79 76.93 -5.22
CA ILE A 14 11.07 75.57 -4.70
C ILE A 14 9.86 74.65 -4.92
N VAL A 15 8.63 75.13 -4.68
CA VAL A 15 7.42 74.34 -4.93
C VAL A 15 7.27 74.03 -6.42
N LEU A 16 7.58 74.99 -7.31
CA LEU A 16 7.58 74.78 -8.76
C LEU A 16 8.63 73.73 -9.17
N VAL A 17 9.86 73.83 -8.65
CA VAL A 17 10.94 72.87 -8.96
C VAL A 17 10.63 71.47 -8.42
N VAL A 18 10.08 71.35 -7.20
CA VAL A 18 9.67 70.05 -6.62
C VAL A 18 8.48 69.45 -7.36
N SER A 19 7.54 70.27 -7.86
CA SER A 19 6.42 69.81 -8.71
C SER A 19 6.86 69.42 -10.13
N LEU A 20 7.91 70.05 -10.67
CA LEU A 20 8.53 69.65 -11.95
C LEU A 20 9.33 68.35 -11.82
N VAL A 21 10.03 68.13 -10.69
CA VAL A 21 10.82 66.91 -10.48
C VAL A 21 9.94 65.69 -10.22
N THR A 22 8.78 65.86 -9.58
CA THR A 22 7.83 64.75 -9.32
C THR A 22 7.01 64.32 -10.53
N THR A 23 6.95 65.14 -11.59
CA THR A 23 6.23 64.82 -12.85
C THR A 23 7.15 64.28 -13.95
N ALA A 24 8.47 64.29 -13.74
CA ALA A 24 9.41 63.59 -14.60
C ALA A 24 9.50 62.09 -14.23
N SER A 25 8.37 61.37 -14.30
CA SER A 25 8.47 59.94 -14.57
C SER A 25 9.03 59.82 -15.99
N ALA A 26 10.34 59.62 -16.11
CA ALA A 26 10.93 59.23 -17.38
C ALA A 26 10.25 57.94 -17.81
N GLN A 27 9.26 58.06 -18.69
CA GLN A 27 8.64 56.93 -19.34
C GLN A 27 9.72 56.37 -20.24
N VAL A 28 10.51 55.42 -19.71
CA VAL A 28 11.52 54.70 -20.46
C VAL A 28 10.75 53.97 -21.55
N SER A 29 10.75 54.52 -22.76
CA SER A 29 10.23 53.84 -23.94
C SER A 29 11.25 52.77 -24.28
N ILE A 30 11.13 51.62 -23.65
CA ILE A 30 11.99 50.48 -23.95
C ILE A 30 11.66 50.07 -25.38
N ASP A 31 12.65 50.13 -26.28
CA ASP A 31 12.48 49.71 -27.65
C ASP A 31 12.05 48.23 -27.67
N PRO A 32 10.88 47.90 -28.24
CA PRO A 32 10.41 46.51 -28.34
C PRO A 32 11.43 45.59 -29.00
N TYR A 33 12.29 46.13 -29.87
CA TYR A 33 13.33 45.36 -30.53
C TYR A 33 14.46 44.95 -29.58
N GLU A 34 14.87 45.82 -28.65
CA GLU A 34 15.89 45.51 -27.65
C GLU A 34 15.40 44.47 -26.64
N VAL A 35 14.15 44.59 -26.17
CA VAL A 35 13.53 43.60 -25.27
C VAL A 35 13.47 42.24 -25.94
N ARG A 36 13.11 42.20 -27.23
CA ARG A 36 13.07 40.96 -28.00
C ARG A 36 14.45 40.33 -28.12
N ASN A 37 15.48 41.12 -28.41
CA ASN A 37 16.85 40.60 -28.50
C ASN A 37 17.38 40.11 -27.15
N LEU A 38 17.07 40.81 -26.06
CA LEU A 38 17.41 40.38 -24.71
C LEU A 38 16.73 39.04 -24.37
N ALA A 39 15.43 38.93 -24.63
CA ALA A 39 14.67 37.71 -24.39
C ALA A 39 15.19 36.51 -25.21
N LEU A 40 15.60 36.74 -26.47
CA LEU A 40 16.18 35.70 -27.31
C LEU A 40 17.54 35.24 -26.81
N ARG A 41 18.42 36.15 -26.37
CA ARG A 41 19.72 35.81 -25.79
C ARG A 41 19.56 35.06 -24.48
N PHE A 42 18.76 35.61 -23.58
CA PHE A 42 18.49 35.00 -22.28
C PHE A 42 17.86 33.61 -22.40
N GLY A 43 16.89 33.42 -23.31
CA GLY A 43 16.29 32.12 -23.58
C GLY A 43 17.29 31.12 -24.14
N LYS A 44 18.23 31.56 -24.98
CA LYS A 44 19.31 30.73 -25.51
C LYS A 44 20.27 30.31 -24.39
N ASP A 45 20.70 31.24 -23.54
CA ASP A 45 21.65 30.97 -22.45
C ASP A 45 21.05 29.99 -21.42
N ILE A 46 19.78 30.15 -21.07
CA ILE A 46 19.07 29.19 -20.19
C ILE A 46 18.96 27.83 -20.87
N TYR A 47 18.60 27.77 -22.15
CA TYR A 47 18.49 26.52 -22.86
C TYR A 47 19.82 25.77 -22.94
N GLU A 48 20.91 26.46 -23.25
CA GLU A 48 22.26 25.88 -23.32
C GLU A 48 22.72 25.41 -21.94
N GLY A 49 22.58 26.24 -20.90
CA GLY A 49 22.93 25.86 -19.53
C GLY A 49 22.07 24.71 -18.98
N SER A 50 20.78 24.67 -19.31
CA SER A 50 19.88 23.58 -18.95
C SER A 50 20.21 22.30 -19.72
N ALA A 51 20.50 22.38 -21.02
CA ALA A 51 20.83 21.22 -21.85
C ALA A 51 22.16 20.58 -21.43
N GLU A 52 23.13 21.39 -20.98
CA GLU A 52 24.39 20.92 -20.41
C GLU A 52 24.16 20.28 -19.03
N SER A 53 23.44 20.97 -18.13
CA SER A 53 23.16 20.46 -16.78
C SER A 53 22.34 19.17 -16.78
N THR A 54 21.35 19.05 -17.67
CA THR A 54 20.51 17.85 -17.83
C THR A 54 21.15 16.78 -18.72
N CYS A 55 22.25 17.12 -19.41
CA CYS A 55 22.92 16.24 -20.36
C CYS A 55 21.99 15.65 -21.44
N VAL A 56 20.95 16.37 -21.87
CA VAL A 56 19.88 15.84 -22.74
C VAL A 56 20.41 15.29 -24.07
N ARG A 57 21.48 15.89 -24.59
CA ARG A 57 22.15 15.45 -25.82
C ARG A 57 22.81 14.09 -25.65
N LYS A 58 23.41 13.86 -24.47
CA LYS A 58 24.03 12.58 -24.11
C LYS A 58 22.98 11.49 -23.93
N ILE A 59 21.82 11.81 -23.34
CA ILE A 59 20.69 10.88 -23.23
C ILE A 59 20.23 10.45 -24.63
N THR A 60 20.05 11.41 -25.54
CA THR A 60 19.63 11.12 -26.92
C THR A 60 20.63 10.22 -27.65
N SER A 61 21.93 10.54 -27.57
CA SER A 61 23.00 9.69 -28.11
C SER A 61 22.97 8.28 -27.52
N ASN A 62 22.84 8.17 -26.20
CA ASN A 62 22.78 6.86 -25.53
C ASN A 62 21.59 6.01 -25.99
N PHE A 63 20.43 6.62 -26.26
CA PHE A 63 19.26 5.89 -26.79
C PHE A 63 19.51 5.32 -28.19
N GLU A 64 20.22 6.07 -29.04
CA GLU A 64 20.64 5.62 -30.37
C GLU A 64 21.72 4.53 -30.29
N ASP A 65 22.71 4.71 -29.40
CA ASP A 65 23.83 3.79 -29.18
C ASP A 65 23.36 2.45 -28.59
N MET A 66 22.39 2.47 -27.69
CA MET A 66 21.80 1.27 -27.08
C MET A 66 20.88 0.49 -28.04
N LYS A 67 20.62 1.01 -29.26
CA LYS A 67 19.75 0.39 -30.27
C LYS A 67 18.39 -0.04 -29.70
N ALA A 68 17.76 0.85 -28.93
CA ALA A 68 16.46 0.57 -28.35
C ALA A 68 15.43 0.27 -29.45
N ARG A 69 14.67 -0.82 -29.28
CA ARG A 69 13.62 -1.22 -30.23
C ARG A 69 12.32 -0.52 -29.87
N VAL A 70 11.87 0.40 -30.72
CA VAL A 70 10.52 0.99 -30.61
C VAL A 70 9.50 -0.04 -31.06
N VAL A 71 8.53 -0.35 -30.20
CA VAL A 71 7.44 -1.30 -30.48
C VAL A 71 6.12 -0.53 -30.42
N TRP A 72 5.25 -0.75 -31.40
CA TRP A 72 3.90 -0.20 -31.37
C TRP A 72 3.10 -0.81 -30.22
N PHE A 73 2.47 0.06 -29.44
CA PHE A 73 1.65 -0.33 -28.31
C PHE A 73 0.18 -0.27 -28.69
N ASP A 74 -0.46 -1.44 -28.79
CA ASP A 74 -1.90 -1.54 -28.99
C ASP A 74 -2.60 -1.60 -27.62
N SER A 75 -3.27 -0.50 -27.27
CA SER A 75 -3.99 -0.39 -26.00
C SER A 75 -5.16 -1.35 -25.91
N ASN A 76 -5.85 -1.65 -27.02
CA ASN A 76 -7.01 -2.55 -26.99
C ASN A 76 -6.57 -3.98 -26.69
N LYS A 77 -5.47 -4.42 -27.31
CA LYS A 77 -4.89 -5.73 -27.02
C LYS A 77 -4.43 -5.84 -25.56
N MET A 78 -3.72 -4.84 -25.04
CA MET A 78 -3.31 -4.86 -23.62
C MET A 78 -4.51 -4.93 -22.68
N MET A 79 -5.57 -4.16 -22.96
CA MET A 79 -6.78 -4.19 -22.13
C MET A 79 -7.47 -5.56 -22.17
N GLU A 80 -7.48 -6.21 -23.34
CA GLU A 80 -8.01 -7.56 -23.50
C GLU A 80 -7.16 -8.61 -22.76
N ASP A 81 -5.83 -8.50 -22.83
CA ASP A 81 -4.90 -9.36 -22.08
C ASP A 81 -5.12 -9.18 -20.56
N MET A 82 -5.19 -7.93 -20.07
CA MET A 82 -5.49 -7.62 -18.67
C MET A 82 -6.84 -8.19 -18.22
N ARG A 83 -7.86 -8.07 -19.08
CA ARG A 83 -9.19 -8.63 -18.81
C ARG A 83 -9.12 -10.14 -18.64
N ASN A 84 -8.37 -10.83 -19.51
CA ASN A 84 -8.19 -12.28 -19.44
C ASN A 84 -7.41 -12.71 -18.20
N ASP A 85 -6.37 -11.97 -17.81
CA ASP A 85 -5.60 -12.24 -16.59
C ASP A 85 -6.45 -12.11 -15.33
N VAL A 86 -7.27 -11.05 -15.24
CA VAL A 86 -8.21 -10.85 -14.12
C VAL A 86 -9.25 -11.97 -14.11
N MET A 87 -9.80 -12.34 -15.27
CA MET A 87 -10.77 -13.42 -15.38
C MET A 87 -10.20 -14.76 -14.88
N ASN A 88 -8.98 -15.10 -15.32
CA ASN A 88 -8.30 -16.33 -14.90
C ASN A 88 -8.00 -16.33 -13.41
N THR A 89 -7.50 -15.21 -12.88
CA THR A 89 -7.22 -15.04 -11.45
C THR A 89 -8.48 -15.22 -10.60
N LEU A 90 -9.60 -14.60 -11.00
CA LEU A 90 -10.87 -14.74 -10.28
C LEU A 90 -11.42 -16.17 -10.39
N ASN A 91 -11.29 -16.83 -11.54
CA ASN A 91 -11.70 -18.21 -11.71
C ASN A 91 -10.91 -19.18 -10.80
N TRP A 92 -9.59 -19.00 -10.66
CA TRP A 92 -8.80 -19.81 -9.74
C TRP A 92 -9.19 -19.58 -8.28
N LYS A 93 -9.40 -18.32 -7.88
CA LYS A 93 -9.88 -17.99 -6.52
C LYS A 93 -11.27 -18.58 -6.24
N LYS A 94 -12.17 -18.52 -7.22
CA LYS A 94 -13.47 -19.19 -7.16
C LYS A 94 -13.31 -20.70 -6.93
N HIS A 95 -12.46 -21.37 -7.70
CA HIS A 95 -12.24 -22.81 -7.54
C HIS A 95 -11.64 -23.19 -6.18
N ALA A 96 -10.76 -22.35 -5.62
CA ALA A 96 -10.23 -22.54 -4.27
C ALA A 96 -11.36 -22.52 -3.22
N VAL A 97 -12.28 -21.55 -3.33
CA VAL A 97 -13.45 -21.44 -2.44
C VAL A 97 -14.43 -22.60 -2.64
N GLU A 98 -14.74 -22.97 -3.89
CA GLU A 98 -15.60 -24.12 -4.21
C GLU A 98 -15.03 -25.43 -3.63
N ARG A 99 -13.72 -25.62 -3.72
CA ARG A 99 -13.04 -26.77 -3.12
C ARG A 99 -13.20 -26.79 -1.61
N ILE A 100 -12.93 -25.66 -0.93
CA ILE A 100 -13.11 -25.57 0.53
C ILE A 100 -14.56 -25.88 0.91
N ALA A 101 -15.54 -25.34 0.17
CA ALA A 101 -16.95 -25.55 0.44
C ALA A 101 -17.37 -27.02 0.28
N ASN A 102 -17.01 -27.64 -0.86
CA ASN A 102 -17.35 -29.05 -1.14
C ASN A 102 -16.67 -30.00 -0.16
N GLU A 103 -15.39 -29.77 0.15
CA GLU A 103 -14.66 -30.60 1.10
C GLU A 103 -15.17 -30.40 2.52
N SER A 104 -15.56 -29.18 2.90
CA SER A 104 -16.20 -28.93 4.20
C SER A 104 -17.51 -29.72 4.34
N GLN A 105 -18.35 -29.72 3.31
CA GLN A 105 -19.60 -30.50 3.31
C GLN A 105 -19.32 -32.00 3.41
N ARG A 106 -18.37 -32.51 2.62
CA ARG A 106 -18.00 -33.93 2.61
C ARG A 106 -17.43 -34.38 3.96
N LEU A 107 -16.54 -33.59 4.55
CA LEU A 107 -15.92 -33.88 5.84
C LEU A 107 -16.93 -33.80 6.98
N ALA A 108 -17.77 -32.77 7.00
CA ALA A 108 -18.84 -32.62 7.99
C ALA A 108 -19.85 -33.78 7.92
N ALA A 109 -20.23 -34.21 6.72
CA ALA A 109 -21.17 -35.32 6.53
C ALA A 109 -20.59 -36.68 6.96
N ASN A 110 -19.27 -36.87 6.79
CA ASN A 110 -18.59 -38.11 7.18
C ASN A 110 -18.20 -38.13 8.67
N HIS A 111 -18.25 -36.98 9.35
CA HIS A 111 -17.88 -36.88 10.76
C HIS A 111 -18.98 -37.47 11.66
N THR A 112 -18.61 -38.47 12.45
CA THR A 112 -19.46 -38.98 13.53
C THR A 112 -19.22 -38.17 14.80
N PHE A 113 -20.28 -37.70 15.44
CA PHE A 113 -20.17 -36.98 16.72
C PHE A 113 -19.50 -37.87 17.78
N VAL A 114 -18.33 -37.46 18.26
CA VAL A 114 -17.58 -38.15 19.31
C VAL A 114 -17.83 -37.43 20.65
N ASP A 115 -17.94 -38.23 21.72
CA ASP A 115 -18.25 -37.90 23.13
C ASP A 115 -18.21 -36.43 23.61
N LYS A 116 -19.07 -36.13 24.59
CA LYS A 116 -19.21 -34.81 25.22
C LYS A 116 -17.95 -34.27 25.91
N ASN A 117 -17.00 -35.14 26.26
CA ASN A 117 -15.76 -34.80 26.98
C ASN A 117 -14.51 -35.01 26.12
N LEU A 118 -14.58 -34.70 24.82
CA LEU A 118 -13.38 -34.70 24.00
C LEU A 118 -12.45 -33.56 24.45
N ASP A 119 -11.34 -33.90 25.09
CA ASP A 119 -10.24 -32.97 25.28
C ASP A 119 -9.40 -32.98 24.00
N MET A 120 -9.49 -31.90 23.23
CA MET A 120 -8.81 -31.79 21.95
C MET A 120 -7.86 -30.61 21.98
N ASP A 121 -6.57 -30.90 21.83
CA ASP A 121 -5.54 -29.89 21.69
C ASP A 121 -5.53 -29.33 20.26
N TYR A 122 -6.12 -28.15 20.07
CA TYR A 122 -6.09 -27.40 18.82
C TYR A 122 -5.40 -26.06 18.99
N LEU A 123 -4.96 -25.49 17.87
CA LEU A 123 -4.28 -24.20 17.88
C LEU A 123 -5.30 -23.05 18.01
N ASN A 124 -5.58 -22.65 19.25
CA ASN A 124 -6.41 -21.49 19.53
C ASN A 124 -5.59 -20.20 19.39
N MET A 125 -6.03 -19.27 18.55
CA MET A 125 -5.35 -18.00 18.32
C MET A 125 -5.21 -17.14 19.58
N LYS A 126 -6.11 -17.27 20.55
CA LYS A 126 -6.02 -16.56 21.84
C LYS A 126 -4.92 -17.10 22.76
N ARG A 127 -4.43 -18.32 22.48
CA ARG A 127 -3.41 -19.02 23.27
C ARG A 127 -2.09 -19.18 22.52
N LEU A 128 -1.93 -18.46 21.42
CA LEU A 128 -0.68 -18.39 20.69
C LEU A 128 0.23 -17.38 21.39
N TYR A 129 1.41 -17.85 21.78
CA TYR A 129 2.43 -16.97 22.32
C TYR A 129 3.03 -16.13 21.20
N ASP A 130 3.09 -14.82 21.41
CA ASP A 130 3.71 -13.90 20.47
C ASP A 130 4.99 -13.34 21.07
N ASN A 131 6.15 -13.78 20.56
CA ASN A 131 7.46 -13.30 21.00
C ASN A 131 7.68 -11.79 20.77
N ARG A 132 6.75 -11.08 20.11
CA ARG A 132 6.85 -9.64 19.83
C ARG A 132 6.84 -8.76 21.08
N GLU A 133 6.26 -9.23 22.19
CA GLU A 133 6.14 -8.41 23.41
C GLU A 133 7.33 -8.52 24.37
N GLY A 134 8.33 -9.37 24.06
CA GLY A 134 9.57 -9.44 24.85
C GLY A 134 9.40 -9.93 26.29
N GLU A 135 8.21 -10.42 26.63
CA GLU A 135 7.94 -11.05 27.92
C GLU A 135 8.65 -12.41 27.96
N THR A 136 9.04 -12.88 29.14
CA THR A 136 9.43 -14.29 29.32
C THR A 136 8.14 -15.11 29.40
N PRO A 137 8.09 -16.33 28.86
CA PRO A 137 6.90 -17.14 28.92
C PRO A 137 6.58 -17.41 30.40
N THR A 138 5.61 -16.71 30.96
CA THR A 138 4.83 -17.32 32.03
C THR A 138 4.24 -18.56 31.39
N ASN A 139 4.43 -19.74 31.98
CA ASN A 139 3.95 -20.98 31.35
C ASN A 139 2.43 -20.96 31.12
N HIS A 140 1.68 -20.01 31.70
CA HIS A 140 0.23 -19.96 31.68
C HIS A 140 -0.29 -18.57 31.28
N ASN A 141 -1.37 -18.55 30.51
CA ASN A 141 -2.20 -17.38 30.21
C ASN A 141 -2.95 -16.92 31.48
N ASP A 142 -3.62 -15.75 31.42
CA ASP A 142 -4.49 -15.22 32.49
C ASP A 142 -5.55 -16.22 32.99
N ASP A 143 -5.94 -17.18 32.15
CA ASP A 143 -6.89 -18.24 32.47
C ASP A 143 -6.26 -19.50 33.11
N GLY A 144 -4.95 -19.49 33.39
CA GLY A 144 -4.22 -20.65 33.94
C GLY A 144 -4.04 -21.79 32.93
N VAL A 145 -4.01 -21.50 31.62
CA VAL A 145 -3.83 -22.48 30.54
C VAL A 145 -2.47 -22.30 29.91
N GLU A 146 -1.77 -23.38 29.55
CA GLU A 146 -0.45 -23.29 28.94
C GLU A 146 -0.46 -22.62 27.56
N TRP A 147 0.49 -21.71 27.33
CA TRP A 147 0.71 -21.11 26.01
C TRP A 147 1.19 -22.16 25.01
N LYS A 148 0.65 -22.11 23.79
CA LYS A 148 1.11 -22.96 22.70
C LYS A 148 2.09 -22.23 21.80
N THR A 149 3.35 -22.66 21.83
CA THR A 149 4.39 -22.12 20.95
C THR A 149 4.30 -22.77 19.57
N ILE A 150 4.30 -21.95 18.53
CA ILE A 150 4.41 -22.39 17.13
C ILE A 150 5.53 -21.59 16.45
N GLU A 151 6.30 -22.25 15.60
CA GLU A 151 7.29 -21.57 14.77
C GLU A 151 6.58 -20.77 13.69
N LEU A 152 6.75 -19.45 13.73
CA LEU A 152 6.22 -18.53 12.73
C LEU A 152 7.39 -17.95 11.94
N SER A 153 7.22 -17.85 10.62
CA SER A 153 8.21 -17.23 9.74
C SER A 153 7.59 -16.07 8.95
N PRO A 154 8.34 -14.98 8.72
CA PRO A 154 7.83 -13.87 7.92
C PRO A 154 7.68 -14.31 6.47
N HIS A 155 6.52 -14.03 5.87
CA HIS A 155 6.24 -14.44 4.50
C HIS A 155 5.83 -13.25 3.61
N PRO A 156 6.46 -13.04 2.43
CA PRO A 156 6.19 -11.88 1.56
C PRO A 156 4.73 -11.75 1.12
N ASN A 157 4.07 -12.87 0.84
CA ASN A 157 2.69 -12.90 0.34
C ASN A 157 1.66 -12.46 1.40
N PHE A 158 2.08 -12.34 2.66
CA PHE A 158 1.26 -11.90 3.79
C PHE A 158 1.80 -10.60 4.40
N GLU A 159 2.33 -9.71 3.56
CA GLU A 159 2.86 -8.41 3.98
C GLU A 159 4.01 -8.51 5.00
N GLY A 160 4.76 -9.62 4.97
CA GLY A 160 5.83 -9.89 5.93
C GLY A 160 5.33 -10.33 7.31
N ALA A 161 4.04 -10.67 7.44
CA ALA A 161 3.50 -11.25 8.67
C ALA A 161 4.17 -12.60 8.98
N ASN A 162 4.37 -12.83 10.28
CA ASN A 162 4.84 -14.09 10.82
C ASN A 162 3.71 -15.11 10.73
N VAL A 163 3.82 -16.07 9.82
CA VAL A 163 2.78 -17.09 9.53
C VAL A 163 3.35 -18.50 9.65
N ASN A 164 2.46 -19.51 9.73
CA ASN A 164 2.84 -20.92 9.70
C ASN A 164 2.14 -21.62 8.53
N LEU A 165 2.91 -22.13 7.55
CA LEU A 165 2.34 -22.80 6.37
C LEU A 165 1.96 -24.27 6.61
N GLU A 166 2.26 -24.82 7.79
CA GLU A 166 2.03 -26.23 8.13
C GLU A 166 0.69 -26.47 8.84
N LYS A 167 0.27 -25.57 9.73
CA LYS A 167 -0.93 -25.73 10.55
C LYS A 167 -1.94 -24.62 10.29
N SER A 168 -3.21 -24.91 10.50
CA SER A 168 -4.28 -23.91 10.55
C SER A 168 -4.59 -23.57 12.01
N ALA A 169 -5.01 -22.32 12.25
CA ALA A 169 -5.36 -21.82 13.57
C ALA A 169 -6.86 -21.55 13.67
N VAL A 170 -7.39 -21.53 14.90
CA VAL A 170 -8.82 -21.36 15.17
C VAL A 170 -9.04 -20.16 16.08
N HIS A 171 -9.91 -19.26 15.65
CA HIS A 171 -10.42 -18.16 16.43
C HIS A 171 -11.81 -18.50 16.98
N VAL A 172 -11.94 -18.52 18.30
CA VAL A 172 -13.22 -18.63 19.00
C VAL A 172 -13.52 -17.30 19.69
N PRO A 173 -14.60 -16.58 19.35
CA PRO A 173 -15.03 -15.35 20.01
C PRO A 173 -15.28 -15.51 21.51
N ILE A 174 -15.32 -14.41 22.27
CA ILE A 174 -15.46 -14.43 23.74
C ILE A 174 -16.84 -14.94 24.19
N ASN A 175 -17.89 -14.65 23.42
CA ASN A 175 -19.27 -15.07 23.71
C ASN A 175 -19.54 -16.55 23.40
N VAL A 176 -18.56 -17.29 22.90
CA VAL A 176 -18.70 -18.68 22.47
C VAL A 176 -17.90 -19.57 23.42
N TYR A 177 -18.55 -20.57 24.03
CA TYR A 177 -17.89 -21.48 24.95
C TYR A 177 -17.08 -22.55 24.18
N GLU A 178 -15.75 -22.37 24.11
CA GLU A 178 -14.84 -23.22 23.35
C GLU A 178 -14.86 -24.72 23.72
N ARG A 179 -15.25 -25.07 24.95
CA ARG A 179 -15.34 -26.47 25.41
C ARG A 179 -16.72 -27.09 25.20
N ALA A 180 -17.64 -26.39 24.53
CA ALA A 180 -18.92 -26.97 24.16
C ALA A 180 -18.68 -28.17 23.23
N ALA A 181 -19.30 -29.32 23.54
CA ALA A 181 -19.09 -30.56 22.80
C ALA A 181 -19.31 -30.40 21.28
N ASP A 182 -20.31 -29.63 20.87
CA ASP A 182 -20.60 -29.37 19.47
C ASP A 182 -19.49 -28.58 18.77
N ILE A 183 -18.91 -27.60 19.46
CA ILE A 183 -17.84 -26.75 18.93
C ILE A 183 -16.56 -27.55 18.80
N VAL A 184 -16.21 -28.31 19.85
CA VAL A 184 -15.02 -29.15 19.82
C VAL A 184 -15.11 -30.19 18.71
N ASN A 185 -16.28 -30.80 18.50
CA ASN A 185 -16.52 -31.72 17.39
C ASN A 185 -16.34 -31.04 16.03
N ASP A 186 -16.86 -29.82 15.87
CA ASP A 186 -16.70 -29.08 14.62
C ASP A 186 -15.27 -28.63 14.34
N ILE A 187 -14.55 -28.24 15.40
CA ILE A 187 -13.13 -27.94 15.29
C ILE A 187 -12.35 -29.21 14.90
N LYS A 188 -12.72 -30.37 15.43
CA LYS A 188 -12.07 -31.65 15.12
C LYS A 188 -12.15 -32.00 13.64
N TRP A 189 -13.35 -32.07 13.07
CA TRP A 189 -13.46 -32.48 11.66
C TRP A 189 -12.90 -31.40 10.72
N SER A 190 -13.02 -30.12 11.09
CA SER A 190 -12.49 -29.02 10.27
C SER A 190 -10.96 -28.99 10.23
N GLU A 191 -10.25 -29.70 11.10
CA GLU A 191 -8.79 -29.87 11.00
C GLU A 191 -8.38 -30.53 9.68
N ALA A 192 -9.22 -31.44 9.17
CA ALA A 192 -9.02 -32.10 7.89
C ALA A 192 -9.16 -31.15 6.67
N LEU A 193 -9.52 -29.87 6.88
CA LEU A 193 -9.45 -28.84 5.85
C LEU A 193 -8.04 -28.31 5.59
N THR A 194 -7.11 -28.48 6.55
CA THR A 194 -5.74 -27.95 6.45
C THR A 194 -5.01 -28.40 5.17
N PRO A 195 -5.04 -29.69 4.76
CA PRO A 195 -4.41 -30.11 3.52
C PRO A 195 -5.00 -29.45 2.26
N PHE A 196 -6.30 -29.12 2.27
CA PHE A 196 -6.94 -28.44 1.15
C PHE A 196 -6.52 -26.97 1.08
N PHE A 197 -6.36 -26.30 2.23
CA PHE A 197 -5.79 -24.95 2.26
C PHE A 197 -4.35 -24.93 1.73
N LYS A 198 -3.53 -25.89 2.14
CA LYS A 198 -2.16 -26.07 1.63
C LYS A 198 -2.15 -26.30 0.11
N ASN A 199 -3.03 -27.18 -0.39
CA ASN A 199 -3.13 -27.46 -1.82
C ASN A 199 -3.56 -26.22 -2.62
N ASN A 200 -4.52 -25.45 -2.11
CA ASN A 200 -4.94 -24.21 -2.73
C ASN A 200 -3.78 -23.22 -2.84
N LEU A 201 -3.01 -23.02 -1.76
CA LEU A 201 -1.84 -22.14 -1.75
C LEU A 201 -0.73 -22.64 -2.69
N ALA A 202 -0.55 -23.96 -2.80
CA ALA A 202 0.40 -24.55 -3.74
C ALA A 202 -0.03 -24.36 -5.21
N PHE A 203 -1.34 -24.30 -5.48
CA PHE A 203 -1.88 -24.08 -6.81
C PHE A 203 -1.88 -22.59 -7.22
N ASP A 204 -2.29 -21.69 -6.32
CA ASP A 204 -2.21 -20.24 -6.49
C ASP A 204 -1.37 -19.63 -5.35
N PRO A 205 -0.05 -19.43 -5.56
CA PRO A 205 0.81 -18.77 -4.59
C PRO A 205 0.37 -17.34 -4.27
N GLY A 206 -0.41 -16.68 -5.12
CA GLY A 206 -0.98 -15.36 -4.90
C GLY A 206 -2.24 -15.36 -4.02
N LEU A 207 -2.59 -16.48 -3.38
CA LEU A 207 -3.65 -16.53 -2.40
C LEU A 207 -3.22 -15.85 -1.09
N SER A 208 -4.09 -14.97 -0.61
CA SER A 208 -4.03 -14.43 0.74
C SER A 208 -4.69 -15.40 1.73
N TRP A 209 -5.06 -14.90 2.90
CA TRP A 209 -5.75 -15.63 3.97
C TRP A 209 -6.94 -16.46 3.47
N GLN A 210 -6.96 -17.72 3.87
CA GLN A 210 -8.08 -18.65 3.63
C GLN A 210 -8.79 -18.89 4.97
N PHE A 211 -10.12 -18.96 4.95
CA PHE A 211 -10.87 -19.17 6.17
C PHE A 211 -12.12 -20.03 5.95
N PHE A 212 -12.46 -20.78 7.00
CA PHE A 212 -13.70 -21.52 7.14
C PHE A 212 -14.45 -20.98 8.36
N GLY A 213 -15.66 -20.47 8.15
CA GLY A 213 -16.54 -20.03 9.23
C GLY A 213 -17.56 -21.11 9.58
N SER A 214 -17.54 -21.58 10.82
CA SER A 214 -18.57 -22.50 11.31
C SER A 214 -19.84 -21.74 11.71
N SER A 215 -20.99 -22.37 11.45
CA SER A 215 -22.29 -21.93 11.97
C SER A 215 -22.35 -21.88 13.50
N ARG A 216 -21.43 -22.57 14.19
CA ARG A 216 -21.30 -22.57 15.66
C ARG A 216 -20.50 -21.39 16.21
N GLY A 217 -20.01 -20.51 15.34
CA GLY A 217 -19.42 -19.24 15.75
C GLY A 217 -17.91 -19.25 15.97
N PHE A 218 -17.17 -20.21 15.41
CA PHE A 218 -15.70 -20.13 15.33
C PHE A 218 -15.23 -19.98 13.88
N LEU A 219 -14.01 -19.47 13.72
CA LEU A 219 -13.35 -19.29 12.43
C LEU A 219 -12.06 -20.11 12.42
N ARG A 220 -11.84 -20.93 11.40
CA ARG A 220 -10.55 -21.57 11.14
C ARG A 220 -9.84 -20.81 10.04
N LEU A 221 -8.58 -20.44 10.24
CA LEU A 221 -7.78 -19.64 9.32
C LEU A 221 -6.51 -20.39 8.91
N TYR A 222 -6.05 -20.11 7.70
CA TYR A 222 -4.77 -20.57 7.17
C TYR A 222 -4.15 -19.52 6.23
N PRO A 223 -2.82 -19.38 6.23
CA PRO A 223 -1.87 -19.90 7.22
C PRO A 223 -1.99 -19.18 8.57
#